data_AF-M3TKD9-F1
#
_entry.id   AF-M3TKD9-F1
#
_cell.length_a   1.000
_cell.length_b   1.000
_cell.length_c   1.000
_cell.angle_alpha   90.00
_cell.angle_beta   90.00
_cell.angle_gamma   90.00
#
_symmetry.space_group_name_H-M   'P 1'
#
loop_
_entity.id
_entity.type
_entity.pdbx_description
1 polymer ?
#
loop_
_entity_poly.entity_id
_entity_poly.type
_entity_poly.pdbx_seq_one_letter_code
_entity_poly.pdbx_strand_id
1 'polypeptide(L)'
;MTADPDASDRGPSEGRELSVQLGTTASVAVLFLVLRMLAVAHWDWHTVAAIADTFDFSDAFPIAFGTVVGQPVLTGVFIALLLPIVLMRVVWPMDRHRGTITVSIVLGAVTLLTMALSMTVTFGNPSTFLGAAAVGLVIAAMRLWWRTGAVHDVLLRVSRRVSMLAAAGVLTLAAVNDVPWMGAERITTDEGVIEGYVLEAEPGFLHVLTDDREVIILPDSSVHMRELVD
;
A
#
# COMPACT_ATOMS: atom_id res chain seq x y z
N MET A 1 21.35 29.80 -38.92
CA MET A 1 20.43 28.65 -38.91
C MET A 1 21.27 27.42 -38.57
N THR A 2 21.56 27.26 -37.28
CA THR A 2 22.39 26.18 -36.73
C THR A 2 21.48 24.99 -36.46
N ALA A 3 21.66 23.91 -37.22
CA ALA A 3 20.97 22.65 -36.99
C ALA A 3 21.40 22.08 -35.64
N ASP A 4 20.42 21.79 -34.79
CA ASP A 4 20.59 21.15 -33.49
C ASP A 4 20.97 19.67 -33.70
N PRO A 5 22.20 19.25 -33.37
CA PRO A 5 22.69 17.90 -33.67
C PRO A 5 22.17 16.83 -32.70
N ASP A 6 21.43 17.20 -31.65
CA ASP A 6 21.04 16.28 -30.57
C ASP A 6 19.65 15.62 -30.75
N ALA A 7 18.94 15.89 -31.84
CA ALA A 7 17.59 15.36 -32.06
C ALA A 7 17.56 13.90 -32.56
N SER A 8 18.70 13.32 -32.96
CA SER A 8 18.74 12.00 -33.62
C SER A 8 19.12 10.81 -32.73
N ASP A 9 19.52 11.06 -31.47
CA ASP A 9 20.03 10.00 -30.57
C ASP A 9 19.05 9.61 -29.44
N ARG A 10 17.81 10.13 -29.47
CA ARG A 10 16.70 9.59 -28.65
C ARG A 10 16.19 8.30 -29.29
N GLY A 11 17.04 7.29 -29.23
CA GLY A 11 16.83 6.00 -29.86
C GLY A 11 15.72 5.15 -29.22
N PRO A 12 15.39 4.00 -29.83
CA PRO A 12 14.38 3.03 -29.40
C PRO A 12 14.55 2.45 -27.97
N SER A 13 15.58 2.84 -27.23
CA SER A 13 15.84 2.46 -25.84
C SER A 13 14.88 3.11 -24.84
N GLU A 14 14.53 4.40 -25.00
CA GLU A 14 13.64 5.11 -24.06
C GLU A 14 12.22 4.48 -24.05
N GLY A 15 11.69 4.13 -25.22
CA GLY A 15 10.38 3.48 -25.34
C GLY A 15 10.34 2.08 -24.68
N ARG A 16 11.45 1.34 -24.74
CA ARG A 16 11.54 0.00 -24.14
C ARG A 16 11.60 0.09 -22.62
N GLU A 17 12.38 1.00 -22.05
CA GLU A 17 12.46 1.19 -20.59
C GLU A 17 11.11 1.63 -20.01
N LEU A 18 10.41 2.56 -20.67
CA LEU A 18 9.10 3.03 -20.22
C LEU A 18 8.06 1.90 -20.27
N SER A 19 8.06 1.08 -21.32
CA SER A 19 7.17 -0.09 -21.42
C SER A 19 7.42 -1.14 -20.32
N VAL A 20 8.69 -1.40 -19.98
CA VAL A 20 9.06 -2.36 -18.93
C VAL A 20 8.67 -1.82 -17.55
N GLN A 21 8.86 -0.53 -17.29
CA GLN A 21 8.43 0.09 -16.03
C GLN A 21 6.91 0.03 -15.87
N LEU A 22 6.16 0.42 -16.90
CA LEU A 22 4.70 0.37 -16.90
C LEU A 22 4.17 -1.07 -16.71
N GLY A 23 4.76 -2.04 -17.42
CA GLY A 23 4.40 -3.45 -17.27
C GLY A 23 4.68 -3.97 -15.85
N THR A 24 5.78 -3.55 -15.24
CA THR A 24 6.13 -3.94 -13.87
C THR A 24 5.16 -3.33 -12.86
N THR A 25 4.85 -2.03 -12.97
CA THR A 25 3.90 -1.37 -12.05
C THR A 25 2.48 -1.93 -12.19
N ALA A 26 2.04 -2.20 -13.41
CA ALA A 26 0.74 -2.84 -13.65
C ALA A 26 0.70 -4.24 -13.05
N SER A 27 1.75 -5.04 -13.24
CA SER A 27 1.82 -6.40 -12.66
C SER A 27 1.79 -6.38 -11.14
N VAL A 28 2.49 -5.43 -10.51
CA VAL A 28 2.46 -5.26 -9.04
C VAL A 28 1.08 -4.82 -8.57
N ALA A 29 0.40 -3.92 -9.29
CA ALA A 29 -0.95 -3.49 -8.96
C ALA A 29 -1.97 -4.63 -9.09
N VAL A 30 -1.91 -5.41 -10.17
CA VAL A 30 -2.77 -6.58 -10.37
C VAL A 30 -2.51 -7.62 -9.27
N LEU A 31 -1.24 -7.93 -8.99
CA LEU A 31 -0.89 -8.86 -7.92
C LEU A 31 -1.37 -8.37 -6.56
N PHE A 32 -1.27 -7.08 -6.29
CA PHE A 32 -1.79 -6.46 -5.08
C PHE A 32 -3.30 -6.69 -4.93
N LEU A 33 -4.09 -6.43 -5.98
CA LEU A 33 -5.54 -6.62 -5.95
C LEU A 33 -5.93 -8.09 -5.76
N VAL A 34 -5.26 -9.00 -6.46
CA VAL A 34 -5.51 -10.45 -6.32
C VAL A 34 -5.21 -10.93 -4.90
N LEU A 35 -4.05 -10.56 -4.35
CA LEU A 35 -3.69 -10.89 -2.97
C LEU A 35 -4.70 -10.31 -1.98
N ARG A 36 -5.17 -9.11 -2.26
CA ARG A 36 -6.13 -8.42 -1.38
C ARG A 36 -7.49 -9.10 -1.37
N MET A 37 -8.01 -9.47 -2.54
CA MET A 37 -9.26 -10.24 -2.64
C MET A 37 -9.13 -11.60 -1.93
N LEU A 38 -8.00 -12.29 -2.14
CA LEU A 38 -7.72 -13.55 -1.44
C LEU A 38 -7.67 -13.38 0.07
N ALA A 39 -7.00 -12.35 0.59
CA ALA A 39 -6.92 -12.11 2.02
C ALA A 39 -8.30 -11.82 2.64
N VAL A 40 -9.12 -11.00 1.98
CA VAL A 40 -10.51 -10.73 2.40
C VAL A 40 -11.37 -11.98 2.38
N ALA A 41 -11.23 -12.81 1.36
CA ALA A 41 -11.96 -14.05 1.18
C ALA A 41 -11.40 -15.23 1.99
N HIS A 42 -10.47 -14.99 2.92
CA HIS A 42 -9.76 -16.05 3.67
C HIS A 42 -9.19 -17.16 2.77
N TRP A 43 -8.71 -16.78 1.58
CA TRP A 43 -8.14 -17.66 0.56
C TRP A 43 -9.15 -18.65 -0.07
N ASP A 44 -10.46 -18.41 0.04
CA ASP A 44 -11.49 -19.14 -0.70
C ASP A 44 -11.71 -18.54 -2.09
N TRP A 45 -11.38 -19.33 -3.13
CA TRP A 45 -11.55 -18.92 -4.52
C TRP A 45 -13.01 -18.70 -4.94
N HIS A 46 -13.98 -19.34 -4.29
CA HIS A 46 -15.41 -19.14 -4.60
C HIS A 46 -15.84 -17.75 -4.16
N THR A 47 -15.48 -17.35 -2.93
CA THR A 47 -15.73 -16.00 -2.43
C THR A 47 -14.96 -14.95 -3.23
N VAL A 48 -13.70 -15.23 -3.62
CA VAL A 48 -12.95 -14.32 -4.51
C VAL A 48 -13.68 -14.10 -5.83
N ALA A 49 -14.20 -15.16 -6.47
CA ALA A 49 -14.95 -15.03 -7.71
C ALA A 49 -16.23 -14.19 -7.51
N ALA A 50 -16.97 -14.46 -6.43
CA ALA A 50 -18.17 -13.69 -6.09
C ALA A 50 -17.87 -12.20 -5.83
N ILE A 51 -16.76 -11.88 -5.15
CA ILE A 51 -16.32 -10.48 -4.95
C ILE A 51 -15.84 -9.86 -6.27
N ALA A 52 -15.14 -10.63 -7.12
CA ALA A 52 -14.62 -10.12 -8.39
C ALA A 52 -15.74 -9.76 -9.37
N ASP A 53 -16.87 -10.46 -9.32
CA ASP A 53 -18.05 -10.17 -10.14
C ASP A 53 -18.73 -8.84 -9.78
N THR A 54 -18.49 -8.31 -8.57
CA THR A 54 -19.05 -7.05 -8.06
C THR A 54 -18.03 -5.90 -8.09
N PHE A 55 -16.92 -6.07 -8.80
CA PHE A 55 -15.77 -5.19 -8.66
C PHE A 55 -15.46 -4.43 -9.95
N ASP A 56 -15.46 -3.08 -9.87
CA ASP A 56 -14.95 -2.24 -10.94
C ASP A 56 -13.46 -1.90 -10.70
N PHE A 57 -12.66 -1.91 -11.78
CA PHE A 57 -11.25 -1.50 -11.74
C PHE A 57 -11.05 -0.06 -11.27
N SER A 58 -12.08 0.80 -11.35
CA SER A 58 -12.05 2.14 -10.74
C SER A 58 -11.80 2.12 -9.24
N ASP A 59 -12.13 1.02 -8.56
CA ASP A 59 -12.09 0.92 -7.10
C ASP A 59 -10.72 0.46 -6.58
N ALA A 60 -9.77 0.18 -7.47
CA ALA A 60 -8.41 -0.23 -7.11
C ALA A 60 -7.70 0.79 -6.21
N PHE A 61 -7.95 2.09 -6.42
CA PHE A 61 -7.35 3.15 -5.60
C PHE A 61 -7.94 3.19 -4.19
N PRO A 62 -9.27 3.26 -3.99
CA PRO A 62 -9.90 3.09 -2.68
C PRO A 62 -9.43 1.85 -1.92
N ILE A 63 -9.29 0.69 -2.59
CA ILE A 63 -8.76 -0.53 -1.96
C ILE A 63 -7.36 -0.31 -1.40
N ALA A 64 -6.46 0.24 -2.22
CA ALA A 64 -5.08 0.43 -1.80
C ALA A 64 -5.00 1.34 -0.57
N PHE A 65 -5.77 2.43 -0.56
CA PHE A 65 -5.85 3.33 0.57
C PHE A 65 -6.49 2.68 1.79
N GLY A 66 -7.62 1.98 1.62
CA GLY A 66 -8.31 1.27 2.70
C GLY A 66 -7.46 0.15 3.32
N THR A 67 -6.63 -0.54 2.53
CA THR A 67 -5.70 -1.56 3.04
C THR A 67 -4.65 -0.96 3.96
N VAL A 68 -4.18 0.23 3.60
CA VAL A 68 -3.17 0.96 4.36
C VAL A 68 -3.77 1.58 5.62
N VAL A 69 -5.00 2.10 5.57
CA VAL A 69 -5.66 2.75 6.72
C VAL A 69 -6.31 1.73 7.66
N GLY A 70 -6.82 0.62 7.13
CA GLY A 70 -7.67 -0.34 7.85
C GLY A 70 -6.96 -1.16 8.92
N GLN A 71 -5.62 -1.28 8.87
CA GLN A 71 -4.84 -1.90 9.95
C GLN A 71 -3.69 -1.00 10.41
N PRO A 72 -3.96 -0.11 11.38
CA PRO A 72 -2.97 0.85 11.88
C PRO A 72 -1.68 0.17 12.36
N VAL A 73 -1.77 -1.00 13.01
CA VAL A 73 -0.58 -1.69 13.56
C VAL A 73 0.37 -2.15 12.46
N LEU A 74 -0.12 -2.89 11.45
CA LEU A 74 0.73 -3.39 10.36
C LEU A 74 1.30 -2.23 9.53
N THR A 75 0.49 -1.23 9.24
CA THR A 75 0.91 -0.03 8.53
C THR A 75 1.96 0.76 9.32
N GLY A 76 1.80 0.86 10.64
CA GLY A 76 2.77 1.47 11.53
C GLY A 76 4.12 0.75 11.51
N VAL A 77 4.12 -0.59 11.56
CA VAL A 77 5.35 -1.40 11.43
C VAL A 77 6.01 -1.17 10.07
N PHE A 78 5.23 -1.17 8.99
CA PHE A 78 5.73 -0.93 7.65
C PHE A 78 6.40 0.45 7.52
N ILE A 79 5.75 1.51 8.03
CA ILE A 79 6.33 2.86 8.06
C ILE A 79 7.58 2.89 8.94
N ALA A 80 7.53 2.29 10.13
CA ALA A 80 8.65 2.28 11.07
C ALA A 80 9.92 1.66 10.46
N LEU A 81 9.76 0.69 9.56
CA LEU A 81 10.87 0.07 8.82
C LEU A 81 11.33 0.91 7.62
N LEU A 82 10.40 1.43 6.80
CA LEU A 82 10.76 2.14 5.58
C LEU A 82 11.22 3.58 5.80
N LEU A 83 10.56 4.32 6.69
CA LEU A 83 10.83 5.73 6.94
C LEU A 83 12.32 6.00 7.22
N PRO A 84 13.01 5.30 8.13
CA PRO A 84 14.42 5.57 8.39
C PRO A 84 15.32 5.28 7.18
N ILE A 85 14.99 4.28 6.36
CA ILE A 85 15.75 3.95 5.15
C ILE A 85 15.60 5.05 4.09
N VAL A 86 14.37 5.57 3.92
CA VAL A 86 14.07 6.65 2.96
C VAL A 86 14.67 7.97 3.43
N LEU A 87 14.51 8.33 4.71
CA LEU A 87 15.11 9.54 5.28
C LEU A 87 16.63 9.53 5.19
N MET A 88 17.24 8.36 5.40
CA MET A 88 18.68 8.21 5.25
C MET A 88 19.16 8.59 3.85
N ARG A 89 18.40 8.29 2.78
CA ARG A 89 18.76 8.68 1.41
C ARG A 89 18.65 10.18 1.17
N VAL A 90 17.69 10.85 1.83
CA VAL A 90 17.49 12.30 1.72
C VAL A 90 18.56 13.06 2.52
N VAL A 91 18.76 12.69 3.78
CA VAL A 91 19.67 13.39 4.70
C VAL A 91 21.13 13.03 4.45
N TRP A 92 21.41 11.79 4.03
CA TRP A 92 22.79 11.29 3.88
C TRP A 92 22.97 10.55 2.54
N PRO A 93 22.94 11.27 1.40
CA PRO A 93 23.08 10.66 0.08
C PRO A 93 24.38 9.85 0.00
N MET A 94 24.24 8.58 -0.37
CA MET A 94 25.31 7.57 -0.30
C MET A 94 26.27 7.60 -1.49
N ASP A 95 25.87 8.16 -2.63
CA ASP A 95 26.70 8.17 -3.83
C ASP A 95 27.68 9.35 -3.82
N ARG A 96 28.98 9.04 -3.96
CA ARG A 96 30.11 9.98 -3.97
C ARG A 96 30.12 10.89 -5.20
N HIS A 97 29.44 10.47 -6.26
CA HIS A 97 29.02 11.34 -7.35
C HIS A 97 27.68 11.90 -6.91
N ARG A 98 27.57 13.21 -6.71
CA ARG A 98 26.36 13.94 -6.27
C ARG A 98 25.11 13.38 -6.97
N GLY A 99 24.53 12.34 -6.40
CA GLY A 99 23.36 11.66 -6.93
C GLY A 99 22.23 12.64 -6.74
N THR A 100 21.72 13.17 -7.85
CA THR A 100 20.61 14.10 -7.87
C THR A 100 19.52 13.51 -6.97
N ILE A 101 19.26 14.17 -5.84
CA ILE A 101 18.13 13.80 -4.99
C ILE A 101 16.92 13.88 -5.92
N THR A 102 16.37 12.73 -6.27
CA THR A 102 15.23 12.70 -7.18
C THR A 102 14.02 13.19 -6.42
N VAL A 103 13.20 13.99 -7.10
CA VAL A 103 11.95 14.52 -6.54
C VAL A 103 11.09 13.39 -5.95
N SER A 104 11.12 12.20 -6.57
CA SER A 104 10.42 10.99 -6.10
C SER A 104 10.85 10.53 -4.71
N ILE A 105 12.15 10.59 -4.35
CA ILE A 105 12.62 10.16 -3.02
C ILE A 105 12.18 11.16 -1.95
N VAL A 106 12.25 12.46 -2.26
CA VAL A 106 11.80 13.52 -1.33
C VAL A 106 10.30 13.41 -1.12
N LEU A 107 9.53 13.28 -2.21
CA LEU A 107 8.09 13.05 -2.13
C LEU A 107 7.78 11.81 -1.30
N GLY A 108 8.43 10.67 -1.56
CA GLY A 108 8.25 9.46 -0.77
C GLY A 108 8.57 9.64 0.73
N ALA A 109 9.63 10.38 1.06
CA ALA A 109 9.98 10.70 2.44
C ALA A 109 8.90 11.56 3.12
N VAL A 110 8.45 12.61 2.42
CA VAL A 110 7.38 13.49 2.91
C VAL A 110 6.09 12.71 3.09
N THR A 111 5.69 11.90 2.12
CA THR A 111 4.49 11.05 2.21
C THR A 111 4.55 10.12 3.41
N LEU A 112 5.64 9.37 3.59
CA LEU A 112 5.80 8.47 4.75
C LEU A 112 5.78 9.23 6.08
N LEU A 113 6.40 10.41 6.13
CA LEU A 113 6.42 11.24 7.33
C LEU A 113 5.02 11.78 7.66
N THR A 114 4.30 12.34 6.67
CA THR A 114 2.93 12.82 6.82
C THR A 114 2.01 11.69 7.27
N MET A 115 2.19 10.49 6.71
CA MET A 115 1.40 9.32 7.06
C MET A 115 1.70 8.85 8.49
N ALA A 116 2.97 8.83 8.92
CA ALA A 116 3.34 8.54 10.31
C ALA A 116 2.71 9.55 11.29
N LEU A 117 2.77 10.85 10.95
CA LEU A 117 2.17 11.94 11.73
C LEU A 117 0.65 11.78 11.83
N SER A 118 -0.02 11.60 10.70
CA SER A 118 -1.47 11.40 10.64
C SER A 118 -1.87 10.21 11.50
N MET A 119 -1.19 9.08 11.36
CA MET A 119 -1.53 7.87 12.12
C MET A 119 -1.32 8.07 13.63
N THR A 120 -0.29 8.82 14.03
CA THR A 120 -0.01 9.10 15.44
C THR A 120 -1.04 10.04 16.05
N VAL A 121 -1.47 11.07 15.31
CA VAL A 121 -2.49 12.03 15.76
C VAL A 121 -3.87 11.38 15.80
N THR A 122 -4.24 10.65 14.75
CA THR A 122 -5.58 10.04 14.62
C THR A 122 -5.78 8.85 15.56
N PHE A 123 -4.82 7.91 15.61
CA PHE A 123 -4.96 6.68 16.39
C PHE A 123 -4.26 6.73 17.75
N GLY A 124 -3.65 7.86 18.11
CA GLY A 124 -2.92 7.99 19.38
C GLY A 124 -1.78 7.00 19.54
N ASN A 125 -1.17 6.56 18.42
CA ASN A 125 -0.19 5.46 18.42
C ASN A 125 1.26 6.00 18.28
N PRO A 126 1.92 6.41 19.38
CA PRO A 126 3.31 6.88 19.33
C PRO A 126 4.31 5.75 19.03
N SER A 127 3.89 4.48 19.09
CA SER A 127 4.78 3.35 18.88
C SER A 127 5.37 3.33 17.47
N THR A 128 4.66 3.87 16.47
CA THR A 128 5.18 4.03 15.09
C THR A 128 6.41 4.93 15.06
N PHE A 129 6.39 6.07 15.75
CA PHE A 129 7.54 6.98 15.83
C PHE A 129 8.68 6.39 16.66
N LEU A 130 8.36 5.76 17.79
CA LEU A 130 9.35 5.07 18.63
C LEU A 130 10.04 3.95 17.84
N GLY A 131 9.29 3.15 17.10
CA GLY A 131 9.80 2.10 16.22
C GLY A 131 10.67 2.68 15.11
N ALA A 132 10.19 3.72 14.42
CA ALA A 132 10.96 4.40 13.37
C ALA A 132 12.28 4.99 13.91
N ALA A 133 12.23 5.61 15.09
CA ALA A 133 13.39 6.18 15.75
C ALA A 133 14.38 5.09 16.20
N ALA A 134 13.89 3.99 16.76
CA ALA A 134 14.73 2.85 17.17
C ALA A 134 15.43 2.22 15.97
N VAL A 135 14.69 1.92 14.88
CA VAL A 135 15.26 1.37 13.64
C VAL A 135 16.24 2.37 13.01
N GLY A 136 15.88 3.66 12.99
CA GLY A 136 16.75 4.73 12.50
C GLY A 136 18.06 4.85 13.28
N LEU A 137 18.00 4.77 14.61
CA LEU A 137 19.18 4.78 15.48
C LEU A 137 20.06 3.56 15.24
N VAL A 138 19.48 2.37 15.09
CA VAL A 138 20.24 1.15 14.76
C VAL A 138 20.96 1.31 13.43
N ILE A 139 20.26 1.79 12.39
CA ILE A 139 20.85 2.02 11.06
C ILE A 139 21.97 3.08 11.13
N ALA A 140 21.73 4.18 11.84
CA ALA A 140 22.70 5.26 12.02
C ALA A 140 23.94 4.76 12.78
N ALA A 141 23.76 4.04 13.88
CA ALA A 141 24.83 3.47 14.70
C ALA A 141 25.66 2.45 13.91
N MET A 142 25.01 1.51 13.21
CA MET A 142 25.69 0.54 12.33
C MET A 142 26.57 1.25 11.30
N ARG A 143 26.09 2.36 10.72
CA ARG A 143 26.86 3.12 9.74
C ARG A 143 28.01 3.92 10.33
N LEU A 144 27.79 4.57 11.48
CA LEU A 144 28.83 5.34 12.18
C LEU A 144 29.97 4.43 12.63
N TRP A 145 29.65 3.22 13.09
CA TRP A 145 30.61 2.25 13.60
C TRP A 145 31.34 1.48 12.48
N TRP A 146 30.64 1.08 11.41
CA TRP A 146 31.21 0.25 10.35
C TRP A 146 31.39 1.01 9.03
N ARG A 147 32.22 2.06 9.07
CA ARG A 147 32.56 2.87 7.88
C ARG A 147 33.40 2.13 6.81
N THR A 148 34.00 1.00 7.14
CA THR A 148 34.84 0.20 6.22
C THR A 148 34.58 -1.29 6.44
N GLY A 149 33.62 -1.87 5.73
CA GLY A 149 33.34 -3.31 5.79
C GLY A 149 32.07 -3.72 5.05
N ALA A 150 31.81 -5.03 5.02
CA ALA A 150 30.70 -5.66 4.28
C ALA A 150 29.30 -5.09 4.62
N VAL A 151 29.12 -4.53 5.82
CA VAL A 151 27.85 -3.91 6.25
C VAL A 151 27.53 -2.66 5.43
N HIS A 152 28.54 -1.89 5.03
CA HIS A 152 28.36 -0.73 4.16
C HIS A 152 27.79 -1.16 2.79
N ASP A 153 28.35 -2.24 2.23
CA ASP A 153 27.91 -2.78 0.93
C ASP A 153 26.51 -3.39 0.99
N VAL A 154 26.16 -4.02 2.11
CA VAL A 154 24.80 -4.51 2.34
C VAL A 154 23.82 -3.34 2.44
N LEU A 155 24.15 -2.30 3.21
CA LEU A 155 23.28 -1.13 3.38
C LEU A 155 23.09 -0.35 2.06
N LEU A 156 24.14 -0.25 1.25
CA LEU A 156 24.06 0.29 -0.12
C LEU A 156 23.17 -0.57 -1.02
N ARG A 157 23.28 -1.90 -0.96
CA ARG A 157 22.43 -2.82 -1.74
C ARG A 157 20.96 -2.73 -1.33
N VAL A 158 20.69 -2.69 -0.03
CA VAL A 158 19.35 -2.53 0.53
C VAL A 158 18.77 -1.18 0.11
N SER A 159 19.53 -0.10 0.24
CA SER A 159 19.06 1.24 -0.16
C SER A 159 18.71 1.26 -1.65
N ARG A 160 19.56 0.70 -2.52
CA ARG A 160 19.29 0.58 -3.96
C ARG A 160 18.00 -0.17 -4.30
N ARG A 161 17.52 -1.04 -3.41
CA ARG A 161 16.30 -1.83 -3.58
C ARG A 161 15.11 -1.30 -2.77
N VAL A 162 15.15 -0.06 -2.28
CA VAL A 162 14.04 0.52 -1.49
C VAL A 162 12.69 0.43 -2.21
N SER A 163 12.62 0.71 -3.51
CA SER A 163 11.36 0.60 -4.25
C SER A 163 10.83 -0.83 -4.29
N MET A 164 11.73 -1.81 -4.42
CA MET A 164 11.37 -3.24 -4.39
C MET A 164 10.94 -3.67 -2.99
N LEU A 165 11.62 -3.19 -1.93
CA LEU A 165 11.24 -3.46 -0.55
C LEU A 165 9.90 -2.82 -0.20
N ALA A 166 9.64 -1.61 -0.69
CA ALA A 166 8.36 -0.94 -0.52
C ALA A 166 7.25 -1.72 -1.24
N ALA A 167 7.46 -2.12 -2.49
CA ALA A 167 6.50 -2.95 -3.23
C ALA A 167 6.26 -4.29 -2.52
N ALA A 168 7.33 -4.99 -2.10
CA ALA A 168 7.22 -6.24 -1.37
C ALA A 168 6.46 -6.09 -0.05
N GLY A 169 6.72 -5.02 0.71
CA GLY A 169 6.01 -4.75 1.96
C GLY A 169 4.54 -4.39 1.74
N VAL A 170 4.20 -3.63 0.69
CA VAL A 170 2.80 -3.37 0.31
C VAL A 170 2.08 -4.66 -0.10
N LEU A 171 2.73 -5.53 -0.89
CA LEU A 171 2.17 -6.84 -1.25
C LEU A 171 2.01 -7.75 -0.04
N THR A 172 2.95 -7.71 0.91
CA THR A 172 2.85 -8.45 2.17
C THR A 172 1.68 -7.93 2.99
N LEU A 173 1.51 -6.61 3.09
CA LEU A 173 0.37 -6.00 3.77
C LEU A 173 -0.95 -6.42 3.13
N ALA A 174 -1.01 -6.44 1.79
CA ALA A 174 -2.19 -6.88 1.05
C ALA A 174 -2.57 -8.34 1.33
N ALA A 175 -1.57 -9.22 1.43
CA ALA A 175 -1.76 -10.65 1.66
C ALA A 175 -2.12 -11.00 3.11
N VAL A 176 -1.69 -10.19 4.08
CA VAL A 176 -1.91 -10.44 5.52
C VAL A 176 -3.13 -9.72 6.06
N ASN A 177 -3.50 -8.57 5.48
CA ASN A 177 -4.66 -7.80 5.94
C ASN A 177 -5.97 -8.44 5.44
N ASP A 178 -6.66 -9.10 6.36
CA ASP A 178 -7.95 -9.77 6.19
C ASP A 178 -9.15 -8.83 6.39
N VAL A 179 -8.95 -7.64 6.96
CA VAL A 179 -10.03 -6.66 7.17
C VAL A 179 -10.40 -6.04 5.83
N PRO A 180 -11.65 -6.07 5.36
CA PRO A 180 -12.07 -5.43 4.11
C PRO A 180 -11.77 -3.93 4.09
N TRP A 181 -11.66 -3.34 2.90
CA TRP A 181 -11.37 -1.91 2.76
C TRP A 181 -12.60 -1.02 3.01
N MET A 182 -13.78 -1.62 3.14
CA MET A 182 -15.05 -0.97 3.44
C MET A 182 -15.34 -1.07 4.94
N GLY A 183 -16.12 -0.12 5.46
CA GLY A 183 -16.58 -0.16 6.84
C GLY A 183 -17.51 -1.33 7.08
N ALA A 184 -17.45 -1.91 8.28
CA ALA A 184 -18.48 -2.83 8.70
C ALA A 184 -19.79 -2.05 8.91
N GLU A 185 -20.88 -2.58 8.41
CA GLU A 185 -22.20 -1.99 8.50
C GLU A 185 -23.17 -2.95 9.19
N ARG A 186 -24.00 -2.39 10.06
CA ARG A 186 -25.17 -3.05 10.62
C ARG A 186 -26.37 -2.73 9.75
N ILE A 187 -26.92 -3.74 9.10
CA ILE A 187 -28.01 -3.65 8.15
C ILE A 187 -29.25 -4.25 8.80
N THR A 188 -30.27 -3.43 9.06
CA THR A 188 -31.54 -3.89 9.61
C THR A 188 -32.49 -4.25 8.47
N THR A 189 -32.92 -5.51 8.42
CA THR A 189 -33.80 -6.05 7.39
C THR A 189 -35.12 -6.58 7.95
N ASP A 190 -36.04 -6.98 7.07
CA ASP A 190 -37.30 -7.65 7.45
C ASP A 190 -37.09 -8.96 8.24
N GLU A 191 -36.00 -9.68 7.95
CA GLU A 191 -35.70 -11.00 8.54
C GLU A 191 -34.82 -10.91 9.80
N GLY A 192 -34.26 -9.74 10.09
CA GLY A 192 -33.40 -9.49 11.23
C GLY A 192 -32.27 -8.51 10.94
N VAL A 193 -31.31 -8.44 11.85
CA VAL A 193 -30.11 -7.60 11.71
C VAL A 193 -28.99 -8.45 11.13
N ILE A 194 -28.38 -7.96 10.05
CA ILE A 194 -27.22 -8.56 9.40
C ILE A 194 -26.05 -7.61 9.59
N GLU A 195 -24.94 -8.10 10.12
CA GLU A 195 -23.68 -7.37 10.20
C GLU A 195 -22.74 -7.87 9.09
N GLY A 196 -22.12 -6.95 8.37
CA GLY A 196 -21.23 -7.30 7.27
C GLY A 196 -20.68 -6.08 6.54
N TYR A 197 -19.96 -6.33 5.46
CA TYR A 197 -19.31 -5.30 4.65
C TYR A 197 -20.07 -5.15 3.33
N VAL A 198 -20.63 -3.98 3.06
CA VAL A 198 -21.31 -3.72 1.79
C VAL A 198 -20.25 -3.60 0.69
N LEU A 199 -20.20 -4.58 -0.21
CA LEU A 199 -19.25 -4.65 -1.33
C LEU A 199 -19.63 -3.68 -2.44
N GLU A 200 -20.91 -3.67 -2.79
CA GLU A 200 -21.46 -2.87 -3.88
C GLU A 200 -22.92 -2.51 -3.55
N ALA A 201 -23.32 -1.30 -3.93
CA ALA A 201 -24.67 -0.79 -3.76
C ALA A 201 -25.24 -0.39 -5.12
N GLU A 202 -25.83 -1.35 -5.81
CA GLU A 202 -26.53 -1.12 -7.07
C GLU A 202 -27.99 -0.69 -6.82
N PRO A 203 -28.62 0.03 -7.77
CA PRO A 203 -30.04 0.31 -7.67
C PRO A 203 -30.88 -0.99 -7.62
N GLY A 204 -31.46 -1.28 -6.46
CA GLY A 204 -32.37 -2.41 -6.25
C GLY A 204 -31.78 -3.59 -5.47
N PHE A 205 -30.45 -3.71 -5.37
CA PHE A 205 -29.78 -4.78 -4.62
C PHE A 205 -28.48 -4.31 -3.95
N LEU A 206 -28.15 -4.91 -2.82
CA LEU A 206 -26.94 -4.69 -2.05
C LEU A 206 -26.16 -6.00 -1.96
N HIS A 207 -24.90 -5.97 -2.37
CA HIS A 207 -23.99 -7.09 -2.21
C HIS A 207 -23.27 -6.93 -0.88
N VAL A 208 -23.46 -7.86 0.04
CA VAL A 208 -22.93 -7.79 1.39
C VAL A 208 -22.05 -9.01 1.64
N LEU A 209 -20.83 -8.77 2.11
CA LEU A 209 -19.93 -9.79 2.61
C LEU A 209 -20.18 -9.96 4.12
N THR A 210 -20.72 -11.09 4.53
CA THR A 210 -20.95 -11.40 5.95
C THR A 210 -19.63 -11.65 6.69
N ASP A 211 -19.68 -11.70 8.01
CA ASP A 211 -18.53 -12.06 8.86
C ASP A 211 -17.97 -13.45 8.53
N ASP A 212 -18.83 -14.37 8.11
CA ASP A 212 -18.46 -15.73 7.65
C ASP A 212 -17.83 -15.74 6.24
N ARG A 213 -17.61 -14.55 5.63
CA ARG A 213 -17.07 -14.36 4.28
C ARG A 213 -17.94 -14.95 3.17
N GLU A 214 -19.24 -14.95 3.38
CA GLU A 214 -20.23 -15.30 2.36
C GLU A 214 -20.78 -14.02 1.71
N VAL A 215 -20.92 -14.04 0.39
CA VAL A 215 -21.52 -12.92 -0.36
C VAL A 215 -23.02 -13.19 -0.45
N ILE A 216 -23.82 -12.33 0.15
CA ILE A 216 -25.28 -12.34 0.07
C ILE A 216 -25.76 -11.14 -0.73
N ILE A 217 -26.86 -11.32 -1.46
CA ILE A 217 -27.50 -10.26 -2.24
C ILE A 217 -28.82 -9.92 -1.55
N LEU A 218 -28.92 -8.71 -1.01
CA LEU A 218 -30.10 -8.21 -0.33
C LEU A 218 -30.88 -7.27 -1.26
N PRO A 219 -32.19 -7.48 -1.47
CA PRO A 219 -33.00 -6.50 -2.20
C PRO A 219 -33.12 -5.21 -1.38
N ASP A 220 -32.95 -4.05 -2.02
CA ASP A 220 -32.99 -2.74 -1.36
C ASP A 220 -34.32 -2.51 -0.61
N SER A 221 -35.42 -3.06 -1.12
CA SER A 221 -36.74 -3.01 -0.48
C SER A 221 -36.81 -3.69 0.90
N SER A 222 -35.88 -4.59 1.19
CA SER A 222 -35.81 -5.30 2.48
C SER A 222 -34.94 -4.58 3.51
N VAL A 223 -34.23 -3.52 3.12
CA VAL A 223 -33.29 -2.79 3.97
C VAL A 223 -33.97 -1.54 4.53
N HIS A 224 -34.14 -1.51 5.86
CA HIS A 224 -34.78 -0.39 6.55
C HIS A 224 -33.78 0.67 7.00
N MET A 225 -32.59 0.22 7.42
CA MET A 225 -31.57 1.08 8.03
C MET A 225 -30.17 0.49 7.86
N ARG A 226 -29.19 1.37 7.67
CA ARG A 226 -27.76 1.06 7.60
C ARG A 226 -27.00 1.98 8.53
N GLU A 227 -26.20 1.41 9.42
CA GLU A 227 -25.35 2.15 10.35
C GLU A 227 -23.92 1.59 10.29
N LEU A 228 -22.92 2.47 10.31
CA LEU A 228 -21.52 2.05 10.44
C LEU A 228 -21.27 1.52 11.85
N VAL A 229 -20.59 0.38 11.92
CA VAL A 229 -20.16 -0.22 13.19
C VAL A 229 -18.76 0.32 13.49
N ASP A 230 -18.63 1.01 14.63
CA ASP A 230 -17.36 1.56 15.16
C ASP A 230 -16.43 0.49 15.74
#